data_AF-A0A1V9ZP22-F1
#
_entry.id   AF-A0A1V9ZP22-F1
#
_cell.length_a   1.000
_cell.length_b   1.000
_cell.length_c   1.000
_cell.angle_alpha   90.00
_cell.angle_beta   90.00
_cell.angle_gamma   90.00
#
_symmetry.space_group_name_H-M   'P 1'
#
loop_
_entity.id
_entity.type
_entity.pdbx_description
1 polymer ?
#
loop_
_entity_poly.entity_id
_entity_poly.type
_entity_poly.pdbx_seq_one_letter_code
_entity_poly.pdbx_strand_id
1 'polypeptide(L)'
;MAETATARTLRVELQAVHAEANEIVERYSVKRWQELLQLHQTLMAHEIFRAVPLSGNDRGLYETLHRAFPHDIVTKARFLGVLRTIFGLDSVNEKDKAKRALLKHLDGLHYWCENSTSKIPTSHTLGTLVLNWRLFLCAIRALREPAQSEVDLFHWSFLVFSSSGYLDDSPQATISRQQLYQIFNVLSPNHACSRVLNQRIAQADNLLPASVLVRDNIRFEHMRLLMAQPPLAELFSPATAATHFFHELTSPCIRNYLYLERKVAGDRAKCLRFLHQYKRRYMRKA
;
A
#
# COMPACT_ATOMS: atom_id res chain seq x y z
N MET A 1 -36.91 -13.95 -19.96
CA MET A 1 -36.40 -13.65 -18.60
C MET A 1 -34.92 -13.95 -18.63
N ALA A 2 -34.08 -12.91 -18.72
CA ALA A 2 -32.63 -13.10 -18.68
C ALA A 2 -32.28 -13.51 -17.25
N GLU A 3 -31.67 -14.69 -17.09
CA GLU A 3 -31.06 -15.10 -15.83
C GLU A 3 -30.06 -14.01 -15.43
N THR A 4 -30.39 -13.29 -14.36
CA THR A 4 -29.41 -12.45 -13.67
C THR A 4 -28.31 -13.39 -13.20
N ALA A 5 -27.21 -13.45 -13.96
CA ALA A 5 -26.02 -14.17 -13.58
C ALA A 5 -25.65 -13.72 -12.18
N THR A 6 -25.89 -14.56 -11.18
CA THR A 6 -25.50 -14.30 -9.80
C THR A 6 -24.01 -14.00 -9.81
N ALA A 7 -23.64 -12.78 -9.44
CA ALA A 7 -22.25 -12.36 -9.37
C ALA A 7 -21.47 -13.39 -8.55
N ARG A 8 -20.33 -13.87 -9.08
CA ARG A 8 -19.48 -14.82 -8.35
C ARG A 8 -19.05 -14.16 -7.05
N THR A 9 -19.13 -14.90 -5.94
CA THR A 9 -18.65 -14.41 -4.65
C THR A 9 -17.13 -14.22 -4.70
N LEU A 10 -16.59 -13.30 -3.90
CA LEU A 10 -15.14 -13.03 -3.88
C LEU A 10 -14.32 -14.28 -3.58
N ARG A 11 -14.87 -15.18 -2.76
CA ARG A 11 -14.25 -16.46 -2.44
C ARG A 11 -14.04 -17.33 -3.68
N VAL A 12 -15.02 -17.39 -4.58
CA VAL A 12 -14.92 -18.17 -5.82
C VAL A 12 -13.91 -17.52 -6.78
N GLU A 13 -13.89 -16.19 -6.85
CA GLU A 13 -12.90 -15.46 -7.66
C GLU A 13 -11.48 -15.67 -7.15
N LEU A 14 -11.28 -15.61 -5.82
CA LEU A 14 -9.99 -15.90 -5.18
C LEU A 14 -9.52 -17.33 -5.43
N GLN A 15 -10.42 -18.31 -5.37
CA GLN A 15 -10.10 -19.69 -5.71
C GLN A 15 -9.65 -19.84 -7.16
N ALA A 16 -10.32 -19.16 -8.10
CA ALA A 16 -9.92 -19.15 -9.50
C ALA A 16 -8.54 -18.51 -9.70
N VAL A 17 -8.28 -17.36 -9.06
CA VAL A 17 -6.96 -16.70 -9.12
C VAL A 17 -5.85 -17.60 -8.58
N HIS A 18 -6.09 -18.31 -7.48
CA HIS A 18 -5.12 -19.24 -6.91
C HIS A 18 -4.93 -20.50 -7.79
N ALA A 19 -5.99 -20.98 -8.46
CA ALA A 19 -5.90 -22.11 -9.37
C ALA A 19 -5.12 -21.76 -10.65
N GLU A 20 -5.20 -20.50 -11.10
CA GLU A 20 -4.49 -19.96 -12.27
C GLU A 20 -3.12 -19.36 -11.91
N ALA A 21 -2.61 -19.61 -10.70
CA ALA A 21 -1.39 -18.99 -10.22
C ALA A 21 -0.18 -19.35 -11.09
N ASN A 22 0.49 -18.33 -11.60
CA ASN A 22 1.74 -18.50 -12.34
C ASN A 22 2.92 -18.42 -11.38
N GLU A 23 3.69 -19.52 -11.27
CA GLU A 23 4.78 -19.63 -10.30
C GLU A 23 5.85 -18.53 -10.47
N ILE A 24 6.16 -18.11 -11.69
CA ILE A 24 7.17 -17.07 -11.96
C ILE A 24 6.66 -15.71 -11.45
N VAL A 25 5.40 -15.39 -11.73
CA VAL A 25 4.75 -14.15 -11.27
C VAL A 25 4.65 -14.12 -9.75
N GLU A 26 4.29 -15.24 -9.12
CA GLU A 26 4.23 -15.35 -7.66
C GLU A 26 5.62 -15.20 -7.02
N ARG A 27 6.64 -15.86 -7.57
CA ARG A 27 8.02 -15.68 -7.10
C ARG A 27 8.49 -14.23 -7.23
N TYR A 28 8.15 -13.54 -8.32
CA TYR A 28 8.47 -12.13 -8.50
C TYR A 28 7.76 -11.25 -7.45
N SER A 29 6.45 -11.46 -7.26
CA SER A 29 5.65 -10.77 -6.24
C SER A 29 6.24 -10.95 -4.84
N VAL A 30 6.58 -12.19 -4.47
CA VAL A 30 7.22 -12.49 -3.17
C VAL A 30 8.51 -11.70 -3.00
N LYS A 31 9.38 -11.67 -4.02
CA LYS A 31 10.64 -10.91 -3.95
C LYS A 31 10.38 -9.40 -3.81
N ARG A 32 9.46 -8.82 -4.59
CA ARG A 32 9.05 -7.40 -4.50
C ARG A 32 8.64 -7.01 -3.09
N TRP A 33 7.81 -7.82 -2.44
CA TRP A 33 7.32 -7.51 -1.10
C TRP A 33 8.35 -7.83 -0.01
N GLN A 34 9.23 -8.82 -0.22
CA GLN A 34 10.37 -9.07 0.66
C GLN A 34 11.36 -7.91 0.69
N GLU A 35 11.70 -7.32 -0.46
CA GLU A 35 12.56 -6.12 -0.53
C GLU A 35 11.97 -4.99 0.32
N LEU A 36 10.67 -4.72 0.17
CA LEU A 36 9.99 -3.65 0.91
C LEU A 36 9.88 -3.95 2.41
N LEU A 37 9.59 -5.20 2.78
CA LEU A 37 9.52 -5.62 4.20
C LEU A 37 10.88 -5.48 4.88
N GLN A 38 11.96 -5.88 4.22
CA GLN A 38 13.32 -5.72 4.78
C GLN A 38 13.69 -4.25 4.95
N LEU A 39 13.34 -3.42 3.96
CA LEU A 39 13.52 -1.97 4.06
C LEU A 39 12.74 -1.40 5.25
N HIS A 40 11.46 -1.72 5.34
CA HIS A 40 10.59 -1.30 6.45
C HIS A 40 11.13 -1.73 7.82
N GLN A 41 11.51 -3.00 7.97
CA GLN A 41 12.09 -3.52 9.21
C GLN A 41 13.36 -2.75 9.61
N THR A 42 14.22 -2.44 8.64
CA THR A 42 15.43 -1.63 8.88
C THR A 42 15.09 -0.21 9.33
N LEU A 43 14.10 0.43 8.68
CA LEU A 43 13.64 1.77 9.05
C LEU A 43 13.03 1.80 10.46
N MET A 44 12.34 0.74 10.88
CA MET A 44 11.69 0.68 12.19
C MET A 44 12.62 0.22 13.33
N ALA A 45 13.68 -0.52 13.00
CA ALA A 45 14.65 -1.03 13.99
C ALA A 45 15.55 0.06 14.58
N HIS A 46 15.75 1.17 13.87
CA HIS A 46 16.67 2.23 14.28
C HIS A 46 15.95 3.56 14.44
N GLU A 47 16.12 4.19 15.61
CA GLU A 47 15.43 5.44 15.96
C GLU A 47 15.73 6.58 14.97
N ILE A 48 16.97 6.68 14.51
CA ILE A 48 17.41 7.68 13.54
C ILE A 48 16.58 7.67 12.24
N PHE A 49 16.13 6.49 11.79
CA PHE A 49 15.32 6.35 10.58
C PHE A 49 13.84 6.42 10.89
N ARG A 50 13.42 5.85 12.01
CA ARG A 50 12.04 5.87 12.50
C ARG A 50 11.56 7.30 12.81
N ALA A 51 12.47 8.17 13.22
CA ALA A 51 12.18 9.58 13.48
C ALA A 51 11.75 10.36 12.23
N VAL A 52 12.00 9.83 11.02
CA VAL A 52 11.52 10.43 9.77
C VAL A 52 10.04 10.06 9.57
N PRO A 53 9.10 11.01 9.69
CA PRO A 53 7.68 10.74 9.53
C PRO A 53 7.32 10.54 8.06
N LEU A 54 6.18 9.89 7.81
CA LEU A 54 5.68 9.73 6.45
C LEU A 54 5.24 11.06 5.83
N SER A 55 4.72 11.97 6.65
CA SER A 55 4.22 13.30 6.26
C SER A 55 4.12 14.22 7.48
N GLY A 56 3.75 15.49 7.25
CA GLY A 56 3.31 16.41 8.31
C GLY A 56 4.39 17.33 8.87
N ASN A 57 5.56 17.40 8.24
CA ASN A 57 6.54 18.48 8.45
C ASN A 57 7.46 18.62 7.24
N ASP A 58 8.26 19.68 7.19
CA ASP A 58 9.21 19.93 6.09
C ASP A 58 10.21 18.79 5.86
N ARG A 59 10.41 17.93 6.86
CA ARG A 59 11.31 16.76 6.80
C ARG A 59 10.58 15.44 6.60
N GLY A 60 9.27 15.48 6.33
CA GLY A 60 8.46 14.32 6.05
C GLY A 60 8.84 13.72 4.70
N LEU A 61 8.66 12.40 4.60
CA LEU A 61 8.96 11.69 3.36
C LEU A 61 8.14 12.24 2.19
N TYR A 62 6.83 12.44 2.36
CA TYR A 62 5.96 13.00 1.32
C TYR A 62 6.44 14.37 0.84
N GLU A 63 6.60 15.33 1.76
CA GLU A 63 6.94 16.72 1.43
C GLU A 63 8.32 16.81 0.77
N THR A 64 9.27 15.99 1.22
CA THR A 64 10.62 15.96 0.62
C THR A 64 10.62 15.33 -0.77
N LEU A 65 9.89 14.22 -0.96
CA LEU A 65 9.79 13.57 -2.27
C LEU A 65 9.02 14.45 -3.27
N HIS A 66 7.95 15.12 -2.84
CA HIS A 66 7.22 16.07 -3.66
C HIS A 66 8.09 17.24 -4.12
N ARG A 67 8.90 17.83 -3.22
CA ARG A 67 9.86 18.88 -3.59
C ARG A 67 10.94 18.38 -4.55
N ALA A 68 11.35 17.13 -4.41
CA ALA A 68 12.42 16.56 -5.22
C ALA A 68 11.96 16.08 -6.61
N PHE A 69 10.67 15.77 -6.79
CA PHE A 69 10.15 15.13 -8.00
C PHE A 69 8.97 15.90 -8.63
N PRO A 70 9.11 16.37 -9.88
CA PRO A 70 8.02 17.05 -10.59
C PRO A 70 6.93 16.09 -11.10
N HIS A 71 7.18 14.79 -11.10
CA HIS A 71 6.29 13.76 -11.62
C HIS A 71 6.21 12.55 -10.67
N ASP A 72 5.14 11.78 -10.77
CA ASP A 72 4.89 10.59 -9.95
C ASP A 72 5.89 9.46 -10.26
N ILE A 73 6.26 9.30 -11.53
CA ILE A 73 7.19 8.27 -12.01
C ILE A 73 8.60 8.85 -12.08
N VAL A 74 9.55 8.19 -11.42
CA VAL A 74 10.94 8.63 -11.33
C VAL A 74 11.89 7.46 -11.55
N THR A 75 13.11 7.75 -12.00
CA THR A 75 14.15 6.73 -12.14
C THR A 75 14.58 6.22 -10.76
N LYS A 76 14.91 4.93 -10.67
CA LYS A 76 15.45 4.32 -9.45
C LYS A 76 16.64 5.11 -8.92
N ALA A 77 17.59 5.47 -9.78
CA ALA A 77 18.78 6.22 -9.38
C ALA A 77 18.43 7.55 -8.69
N ARG A 78 17.50 8.33 -9.26
CA ARG A 78 17.08 9.62 -8.68
C ARG A 78 16.33 9.41 -7.37
N PHE A 79 15.45 8.40 -7.33
CA PHE A 79 14.71 8.02 -6.12
C PHE A 79 15.64 7.65 -4.96
N LEU A 80 16.60 6.76 -5.21
CA LEU A 80 17.59 6.35 -4.21
C LEU A 80 18.47 7.52 -3.77
N GLY A 81 18.86 8.42 -4.68
CA GLY A 81 19.60 9.62 -4.35
C GLY A 81 18.89 10.47 -3.29
N VAL A 82 17.59 10.71 -3.48
CA VAL A 82 16.78 11.50 -2.53
C VAL A 82 16.61 10.76 -1.20
N LEU A 83 16.32 9.46 -1.21
CA LEU A 83 16.20 8.68 0.03
C LEU A 83 17.52 8.67 0.82
N ARG A 84 18.67 8.59 0.14
CA ARG A 84 19.98 8.69 0.80
C ARG A 84 20.15 10.03 1.50
N THR A 85 19.74 11.13 0.87
CA THR A 85 19.76 12.46 1.51
C THR A 85 18.82 12.52 2.71
N ILE A 86 17.58 12.01 2.59
CA ILE A 86 16.59 12.02 3.69
C ILE A 86 17.11 11.27 4.91
N PHE A 87 17.74 10.11 4.70
CA PHE A 87 18.23 9.26 5.79
C PHE A 87 19.69 9.54 6.18
N GLY A 88 20.31 10.59 5.63
CA GLY A 88 21.70 10.98 5.94
C GLY A 88 22.72 9.87 5.65
N LEU A 89 22.59 9.22 4.49
CA LEU A 89 23.43 8.11 4.05
C LEU A 89 24.61 8.66 3.25
N ASP A 90 25.68 9.03 3.95
CA ASP A 90 26.84 9.71 3.37
C ASP A 90 27.93 8.71 2.94
N SER A 91 28.15 8.64 1.62
CA SER A 91 29.27 7.98 0.93
C SER A 91 29.37 6.44 1.01
N VAL A 92 30.25 5.90 0.16
CA VAL A 92 30.55 4.46 -0.02
C VAL A 92 31.25 3.85 1.20
N ASN A 93 31.79 4.68 2.11
CA ASN A 93 32.57 4.27 3.29
C ASN A 93 31.80 4.45 4.61
N GLU A 94 30.49 4.27 4.57
CA GLU A 94 29.64 4.35 5.76
C GLU A 94 30.08 3.34 6.83
N LYS A 95 30.51 3.82 8.01
CA LYS A 95 30.96 2.98 9.11
C LYS A 95 29.81 2.50 9.97
N ASP A 96 28.71 3.25 9.99
CA ASP A 96 27.51 2.90 10.74
C ASP A 96 26.86 1.65 10.12
N LYS A 97 26.69 0.61 10.95
CA LYS A 97 26.09 -0.66 10.55
C LYS A 97 24.63 -0.49 10.11
N ALA A 98 23.86 0.38 10.77
CA ALA A 98 22.46 0.65 10.46
C ALA A 98 22.33 1.34 9.09
N LYS A 99 23.15 2.36 8.84
CA LYS A 99 23.16 3.08 7.56
C LYS A 99 23.64 2.20 6.40
N ARG A 100 24.65 1.35 6.61
CA ARG A 100 25.05 0.33 5.60
C ARG A 100 23.94 -0.66 5.28
N ALA A 101 23.23 -1.13 6.30
CA ALA A 101 22.09 -2.03 6.09
C ALA A 101 20.99 -1.33 5.27
N LEU A 102 20.65 -0.09 5.62
CA LEU A 102 19.67 0.70 4.89
C LEU A 102 20.09 0.93 3.43
N LEU A 103 21.35 1.33 3.19
CA LEU A 103 21.91 1.47 1.84
C LEU A 103 21.76 0.18 1.03
N LYS A 104 22.13 -0.97 1.62
CA LYS A 104 21.99 -2.27 0.96
C LYS A 104 20.54 -2.58 0.58
N HIS A 105 19.58 -2.32 1.46
CA HIS A 105 18.17 -2.58 1.18
C HIS A 105 17.58 -1.60 0.16
N LEU A 106 18.01 -0.33 0.18
CA LEU A 106 17.65 0.68 -0.81
C LEU A 106 18.16 0.32 -2.21
N ASP A 107 19.44 -0.04 -2.33
CA ASP A 107 20.03 -0.48 -3.60
C ASP A 107 19.38 -1.77 -4.10
N GLY A 108 18.97 -2.62 -3.15
CA GLY A 108 18.22 -3.84 -3.36
C GLY A 108 16.81 -3.66 -3.90
N LEU A 109 16.20 -2.46 -3.96
CA LEU A 109 14.85 -2.23 -4.49
C LEU A 109 14.78 -2.41 -6.02
N HIS A 110 14.96 -3.63 -6.52
CA HIS A 110 14.91 -3.92 -7.96
C HIS A 110 13.53 -4.40 -8.38
N TYR A 111 12.92 -5.30 -7.61
CA TYR A 111 11.61 -5.87 -7.90
C TYR A 111 10.44 -4.90 -7.65
N TRP A 112 10.70 -3.75 -7.02
CA TRP A 112 9.77 -2.63 -6.93
C TRP A 112 9.85 -1.64 -8.10
N CYS A 113 10.81 -1.80 -9.01
CA CYS A 113 10.94 -0.94 -10.17
C CYS A 113 10.45 -1.66 -11.44
N GLU A 114 9.89 -0.89 -12.35
CA GLU A 114 9.50 -1.33 -13.68
C GLU A 114 10.53 -0.84 -14.71
N ASN A 115 10.64 -1.53 -15.84
CA ASN A 115 11.45 -1.02 -16.95
C ASN A 115 10.69 0.12 -17.65
N SER A 116 11.35 1.26 -17.85
CA SER A 116 10.78 2.46 -18.48
C SER A 116 10.27 2.24 -19.92
N THR A 117 10.63 1.12 -20.56
CA THR A 117 10.16 0.75 -21.88
C THR A 117 9.26 -0.48 -21.77
N SER A 118 7.97 -0.30 -22.06
CA SER A 118 7.00 -1.39 -22.27
C SER A 118 7.31 -2.28 -23.49
N LYS A 119 8.38 -1.97 -24.23
CA LYS A 119 8.85 -2.73 -25.38
C LYS A 119 9.83 -3.81 -24.92
N ILE A 120 9.64 -5.02 -25.45
CA ILE A 120 10.53 -6.18 -25.30
C ILE A 120 11.98 -5.70 -25.42
N PRO A 121 12.86 -6.01 -24.45
CA PRO A 121 14.24 -5.54 -24.48
C PRO A 121 14.92 -6.06 -25.75
N THR A 122 15.26 -5.17 -26.68
CA THR A 122 16.25 -5.48 -27.72
C THR A 122 17.64 -5.22 -27.13
N SER A 123 18.63 -5.98 -27.56
CA SER A 123 20.00 -6.10 -27.01
C SER A 123 20.77 -4.78 -26.77
N HIS A 124 20.25 -3.64 -27.22
CA HIS A 124 20.90 -2.32 -27.13
C HIS A 124 20.13 -1.28 -26.29
N THR A 125 19.01 -1.66 -25.66
CA THR A 125 18.27 -0.77 -24.75
C THR A 125 18.31 -1.32 -23.33
N LEU A 126 19.31 -0.89 -22.55
CA LEU A 126 19.29 -1.09 -21.11
C LEU A 126 18.13 -0.25 -20.56
N GLY A 127 16.99 -0.91 -20.31
CA GLY A 127 15.81 -0.27 -19.75
C GLY A 127 16.17 0.47 -18.45
N THR A 128 15.85 1.75 -18.38
CA THR A 128 15.99 2.50 -17.13
C THR A 128 14.91 2.04 -16.17
N LEU A 129 15.31 1.62 -14.97
CA LEU A 129 14.36 1.26 -13.91
C LEU A 129 13.66 2.51 -13.38
N VAL A 130 12.33 2.47 -13.34
CA VAL A 130 11.47 3.53 -12.85
C VAL A 130 10.49 3.00 -11.81
N LEU A 131 10.00 3.88 -10.94
CA LEU A 131 8.96 3.55 -9.97
C LEU A 131 8.06 4.75 -9.72
N ASN A 132 6.83 4.49 -9.28
CA ASN A 132 5.91 5.52 -8.81
C ASN A 132 6.17 5.77 -7.31
N TRP A 133 6.73 6.93 -6.97
CA TRP A 133 7.12 7.22 -5.58
C TRP A 133 5.92 7.38 -4.65
N ARG A 134 4.76 7.82 -5.17
CA ARG A 134 3.51 7.92 -4.41
C ARG A 134 2.99 6.53 -4.04
N LEU A 135 3.04 5.56 -4.95
CA LEU A 135 2.68 4.16 -4.65
C LEU A 135 3.64 3.52 -3.65
N PHE A 136 4.94 3.79 -3.78
CA PHE A 136 5.92 3.33 -2.80
C PHE A 136 5.57 3.84 -1.39
N LEU A 137 5.25 5.13 -1.26
CA LEU A 137 4.81 5.73 -0.02
C LEU A 137 3.55 5.04 0.55
N CYS A 138 2.55 4.76 -0.29
CA CYS A 138 1.34 4.01 0.09
C CYS A 138 1.64 2.60 0.59
N ALA A 139 2.57 1.90 -0.05
CA ALA A 139 3.01 0.59 0.40
C ALA A 139 3.74 0.66 1.75
N ILE A 140 4.59 1.67 1.98
CA ILE A 140 5.24 1.88 3.29
C ILE A 140 4.21 2.25 4.37
N ARG A 141 3.18 3.05 4.06
CA ARG A 141 2.08 3.38 5.00
C ARG A 141 1.39 2.11 5.50
N ALA A 142 1.08 1.18 4.61
CA ALA A 142 0.46 -0.09 4.96
C ALA A 142 1.32 -0.92 5.93
N LEU A 143 2.65 -0.87 5.77
CA LEU A 143 3.59 -1.58 6.65
C LEU A 143 3.84 -0.87 7.99
N ARG A 144 3.91 0.48 7.99
CA ARG A 144 4.17 1.28 9.20
C ARG A 144 2.98 1.33 10.15
N GLU A 145 1.76 1.27 9.63
CA GLU A 145 0.55 1.30 10.44
C GLU A 145 -0.32 0.08 10.14
N PRO A 146 0.12 -1.12 10.56
CA PRO A 146 -0.60 -2.35 10.30
C PRO A 146 -1.98 -2.39 10.97
N ALA A 147 -2.22 -1.60 12.02
CA ALA A 147 -3.50 -1.56 12.73
C ALA A 147 -4.55 -0.61 12.11
N GLN A 148 -4.19 0.20 11.11
CA GLN A 148 -5.13 1.12 10.46
C GLN A 148 -6.23 0.35 9.71
N SER A 149 -7.40 0.99 9.53
CA SER A 149 -8.44 0.43 8.66
C SER A 149 -8.04 0.61 7.18
N GLU A 150 -8.63 -0.19 6.30
CA GLU A 150 -8.37 -0.05 4.87
C GLU A 150 -8.90 1.31 4.39
N VAL A 151 -10.04 1.78 4.90
CA VAL A 151 -10.56 3.12 4.60
C VAL A 151 -9.54 4.21 4.91
N ASP A 152 -8.83 4.11 6.04
CA ASP A 152 -7.78 5.06 6.40
C ASP A 152 -6.57 4.96 5.46
N LEU A 153 -6.17 3.75 5.07
CA LEU A 153 -5.11 3.55 4.07
C LEU A 153 -5.51 4.16 2.72
N PHE A 154 -6.75 3.94 2.28
CA PHE A 154 -7.30 4.48 1.03
C PHE A 154 -7.41 6.00 1.08
N HIS A 155 -7.82 6.56 2.22
CA HIS A 155 -7.86 8.01 2.43
C HIS A 155 -6.46 8.61 2.36
N TRP A 156 -5.51 8.04 3.10
CA TRP A 156 -4.13 8.49 3.06
C TRP A 156 -3.54 8.40 1.66
N SER A 157 -3.84 7.32 0.93
CA SER A 157 -3.39 7.16 -0.46
C SER A 157 -4.01 8.22 -1.37
N PHE A 158 -5.30 8.53 -1.18
CA PHE A 158 -5.96 9.64 -1.89
C PHE A 158 -5.23 10.96 -1.65
N LEU A 159 -4.93 11.32 -0.40
CA LEU A 159 -4.19 12.54 -0.05
C LEU A 159 -2.81 12.56 -0.69
N VAL A 160 -2.11 11.42 -0.68
CA VAL A 160 -0.81 11.31 -1.35
C VAL A 160 -0.95 11.61 -2.84
N PHE A 161 -2.03 11.28 -3.53
CA PHE A 161 -2.17 11.59 -4.95
C PHE A 161 -2.75 12.97 -5.26
N SER A 162 -3.61 13.50 -4.40
CA SER A 162 -4.34 14.75 -4.65
C SER A 162 -3.61 15.99 -4.14
N SER A 163 -2.80 15.88 -3.09
CA SER A 163 -2.13 17.01 -2.47
C SER A 163 -0.98 17.57 -3.32
N SER A 164 -0.75 18.87 -3.18
CA SER A 164 0.19 19.69 -3.96
C SER A 164 1.36 20.23 -3.11
N GLY A 165 1.92 19.39 -2.22
CA GLY A 165 3.15 19.71 -1.49
C GLY A 165 3.07 19.50 0.02
N TYR A 166 1.88 19.52 0.59
CA TYR A 166 1.59 19.09 1.96
C TYR A 166 0.35 18.22 1.96
N LEU A 167 0.33 17.15 2.74
CA LEU A 167 -0.88 16.33 2.88
C LEU A 167 -1.95 17.12 3.63
N ASP A 168 -3.04 17.43 2.93
CA ASP A 168 -4.14 18.23 3.43
C ASP A 168 -5.50 17.71 2.95
N ASP A 169 -6.50 17.76 3.82
CA ASP A 169 -7.88 17.37 3.51
C ASP A 169 -8.60 18.50 2.75
N SER A 170 -7.97 19.05 1.71
CA SER A 170 -8.54 20.13 0.92
C SER A 170 -9.86 19.67 0.28
N PRO A 171 -10.97 20.43 0.40
CA PRO A 171 -12.25 20.07 -0.21
C PRO A 171 -12.21 20.09 -1.75
N GLN A 172 -11.16 20.69 -2.32
CA GLN A 172 -10.91 20.71 -3.77
C GLN A 172 -9.91 19.65 -4.21
N ALA A 173 -9.39 18.85 -3.29
CA ALA A 173 -8.50 17.75 -3.60
C ALA A 173 -9.20 16.74 -4.54
N THR A 174 -8.56 16.43 -5.64
CA THR A 174 -9.10 15.52 -6.66
C THR A 174 -8.00 14.65 -7.24
N ILE A 175 -8.37 13.44 -7.65
CA ILE A 175 -7.51 12.54 -8.40
C ILE A 175 -8.14 12.20 -9.75
N SER A 176 -7.31 11.73 -10.68
CA SER A 176 -7.76 11.15 -11.94
C SER A 176 -8.24 9.70 -11.75
N ARG A 177 -8.97 9.20 -12.75
CA ARG A 177 -9.36 7.78 -12.83
C ARG A 177 -8.15 6.82 -12.78
N GLN A 178 -7.05 7.18 -13.44
CA GLN A 178 -5.84 6.34 -13.44
C GLN A 178 -5.28 6.21 -12.02
N GLN A 179 -5.23 7.32 -11.27
CA GLN A 179 -4.76 7.33 -9.89
C GLN A 179 -5.69 6.54 -8.97
N LEU A 180 -7.01 6.57 -9.20
CA LEU A 180 -7.96 5.71 -8.46
C LEU A 180 -7.58 4.22 -8.62
N TYR A 181 -7.36 3.76 -9.85
CA TYR A 181 -6.94 2.37 -10.06
C TYR A 181 -5.57 2.09 -9.43
N GLN A 182 -4.63 3.02 -9.51
CA GLN A 182 -3.31 2.89 -8.86
C GLN A 182 -3.46 2.72 -7.34
N ILE A 183 -4.32 3.49 -6.68
CA ILE A 183 -4.60 3.39 -5.24
C ILE A 183 -5.19 2.02 -4.89
N PHE A 184 -6.23 1.56 -5.59
CA PHE A 184 -6.83 0.23 -5.33
C PHE A 184 -5.84 -0.91 -5.55
N ASN A 185 -4.94 -0.77 -6.51
CA ASN A 185 -3.98 -1.81 -6.87
C ASN A 185 -2.64 -1.71 -6.14
N VAL A 186 -2.47 -0.77 -5.21
CA VAL A 186 -1.16 -0.50 -4.58
C VAL A 186 -0.54 -1.74 -3.91
N LEU A 187 -1.37 -2.58 -3.28
CA LEU A 187 -0.92 -3.80 -2.61
C LEU A 187 -1.08 -5.07 -3.47
N SER A 188 -1.55 -4.92 -4.71
CA SER A 188 -1.78 -6.05 -5.60
C SER A 188 -0.46 -6.75 -5.98
N PRO A 189 -0.38 -8.09 -5.88
CA PRO A 189 0.83 -8.84 -6.15
C PRO A 189 1.08 -9.00 -7.65
N ASN A 190 0.01 -9.04 -8.45
CA ASN A 190 0.05 -9.44 -9.85
C ASN A 190 -1.16 -8.91 -10.64
N HIS A 191 -1.13 -9.09 -11.96
CA HIS A 191 -2.20 -8.64 -12.85
C HIS A 191 -3.53 -9.38 -12.64
N ALA A 192 -3.53 -10.63 -12.16
CA ALA A 192 -4.75 -11.38 -11.92
C ALA A 192 -5.54 -10.80 -10.75
N CYS A 193 -4.86 -10.52 -9.62
CA CYS A 193 -5.44 -9.80 -8.49
C CYS A 193 -5.89 -8.40 -8.89
N SER A 194 -5.08 -7.69 -9.69
CA SER A 194 -5.46 -6.36 -10.18
C SER A 194 -6.70 -6.39 -11.07
N ARG A 195 -6.85 -7.44 -11.88
CA ARG A 195 -8.05 -7.63 -12.71
C ARG A 195 -9.29 -7.83 -11.86
N VAL A 196 -9.23 -8.62 -10.79
CA VAL A 196 -10.36 -8.79 -9.85
C VAL A 196 -10.74 -7.45 -9.22
N LEU A 197 -9.76 -6.69 -8.73
CA LEU A 197 -10.00 -5.35 -8.17
C LEU A 197 -10.66 -4.43 -9.19
N ASN A 198 -10.12 -4.36 -10.41
CA ASN A 198 -10.64 -3.49 -11.47
C ASN A 198 -12.06 -3.90 -11.92
N GLN A 199 -12.35 -5.20 -11.99
CA GLN A 199 -13.68 -5.72 -12.28
C GLN A 199 -14.68 -5.31 -11.19
N ARG A 200 -14.30 -5.42 -9.91
CA ARG A 200 -15.15 -5.01 -8.78
C ARG A 200 -15.37 -3.52 -8.73
N ILE A 201 -14.36 -2.71 -9.07
CA ILE A 201 -14.53 -1.25 -9.22
C ILE A 201 -15.57 -0.95 -10.30
N ALA A 202 -15.48 -1.59 -11.47
CA ALA A 202 -16.45 -1.39 -12.55
C ALA A 202 -17.87 -1.87 -12.18
N GLN A 203 -17.99 -3.02 -11.51
CA GLN A 203 -19.28 -3.53 -11.02
C GLN A 203 -19.89 -2.61 -9.96
N ALA A 204 -19.09 -2.10 -9.02
CA ALA A 204 -19.54 -1.11 -8.03
C ALA A 204 -20.00 0.18 -8.71
N ASP A 205 -19.23 0.68 -9.69
CA ASP A 205 -19.56 1.89 -10.43
C ASP A 205 -20.90 1.78 -11.19
N ASN A 206 -21.18 0.61 -11.78
CA ASN A 206 -22.46 0.34 -12.46
C ASN A 206 -23.68 0.37 -11.54
N LEU A 207 -23.49 0.26 -10.22
CA LEU A 207 -24.57 0.34 -9.22
C LEU A 207 -24.82 1.78 -8.75
N LEU A 208 -23.94 2.73 -9.08
CA LEU A 208 -24.10 4.12 -8.69
C LEU A 208 -25.06 4.85 -9.65
N PRO A 209 -25.88 5.78 -9.14
CA PRO A 209 -26.74 6.60 -9.99
C PRO A 209 -25.94 7.53 -10.92
N ALA A 210 -24.72 7.89 -10.51
CA ALA A 210 -23.77 8.65 -11.31
C ALA A 210 -22.40 7.99 -11.23
N SER A 211 -21.89 7.54 -12.37
CA SER A 211 -20.58 6.91 -12.47
C SER A 211 -19.48 7.83 -11.95
N VAL A 212 -18.58 7.26 -11.16
CA VAL A 212 -17.33 7.87 -10.71
C VAL A 212 -16.24 7.72 -11.77
N LEU A 213 -16.28 6.62 -12.54
CA LEU A 213 -15.26 6.31 -13.57
C LEU A 213 -15.33 7.20 -14.81
N VAL A 214 -16.42 7.94 -15.01
CA VAL A 214 -16.54 8.94 -16.10
C VAL A 214 -16.25 10.37 -15.65
N ARG A 215 -15.95 10.59 -14.36
CA ARG A 215 -15.67 11.93 -13.84
C ARG A 215 -14.25 12.36 -14.20
N ASP A 216 -14.11 13.62 -14.59
CA ASP A 216 -12.79 14.24 -14.77
C ASP A 216 -12.06 14.41 -13.43
N ASN A 217 -12.83 14.71 -12.37
CA ASN A 217 -12.32 15.00 -11.04
C ASN A 217 -12.96 14.10 -9.99
N ILE A 218 -12.17 13.18 -9.42
CA ILE A 218 -12.63 12.24 -8.41
C ILE A 218 -12.19 12.72 -7.03
N ARG A 219 -13.15 12.99 -6.13
CA ARG A 219 -12.91 13.32 -4.72
C ARG A 219 -12.98 12.07 -3.85
N PHE A 220 -12.52 12.16 -2.62
CA PHE A 220 -12.54 11.03 -1.71
C PHE A 220 -13.96 10.55 -1.39
N GLU A 221 -14.95 11.45 -1.34
CA GLU A 221 -16.35 11.07 -1.16
C GLU A 221 -16.84 10.15 -2.28
N HIS A 222 -16.40 10.39 -3.52
CA HIS A 222 -16.73 9.52 -4.66
C HIS A 222 -16.11 8.12 -4.48
N MET A 223 -14.86 8.04 -3.99
CA MET A 223 -14.24 6.76 -3.66
C MET A 223 -15.00 6.04 -2.54
N ARG A 224 -15.44 6.77 -1.51
CA ARG A 224 -16.25 6.20 -0.42
C ARG A 224 -17.58 5.66 -0.93
N LEU A 225 -18.25 6.36 -1.85
CA LEU A 225 -19.49 5.88 -2.48
C LEU A 225 -19.27 4.58 -3.25
N LEU A 226 -18.18 4.47 -4.00
CA LEU A 226 -17.77 3.23 -4.67
C LEU A 226 -17.52 2.11 -3.66
N MET A 227 -16.71 2.38 -2.63
CA MET A 227 -16.35 1.40 -1.59
C MET A 227 -17.55 0.89 -0.80
N ALA A 228 -18.62 1.68 -0.72
CA ALA A 228 -19.87 1.30 -0.07
C ALA A 228 -20.74 0.36 -0.92
N GLN A 229 -20.49 0.24 -2.22
CA GLN A 229 -21.26 -0.66 -3.08
C GLN A 229 -20.90 -2.12 -2.82
N PRO A 230 -21.86 -3.07 -2.89
CA PRO A 230 -21.63 -4.47 -2.52
C PRO A 230 -20.37 -5.13 -3.11
N PRO A 231 -20.02 -4.94 -4.41
CA PRO A 231 -18.83 -5.55 -4.98
C PRO A 231 -17.51 -5.12 -4.31
N LEU A 232 -17.41 -3.87 -3.85
CA LEU A 232 -16.23 -3.36 -3.14
C LEU A 232 -16.36 -3.52 -1.62
N ALA A 233 -17.57 -3.40 -1.06
CA ALA A 233 -17.82 -3.59 0.36
C ALA A 233 -17.40 -4.99 0.84
N GLU A 234 -17.54 -6.02 -0.01
CA GLU A 234 -17.05 -7.38 0.26
C GLU A 234 -15.53 -7.43 0.49
N LEU A 235 -14.74 -6.59 -0.19
CA LEU A 235 -13.27 -6.52 0.02
C LEU A 235 -12.93 -6.08 1.45
N PHE A 236 -13.75 -5.22 2.03
CA PHE A 236 -13.56 -4.70 3.39
C PHE A 236 -14.22 -5.56 4.46
N SER A 237 -14.83 -6.68 4.07
CA SER A 237 -15.40 -7.63 5.02
C SER A 237 -14.31 -8.53 5.62
N PRO A 238 -14.44 -8.96 6.88
CA PRO A 238 -13.45 -9.82 7.53
C PRO A 238 -13.27 -11.15 6.78
N ALA A 239 -12.03 -11.47 6.42
CA ALA A 239 -11.63 -12.79 5.91
C ALA A 239 -11.14 -13.68 7.06
N THR A 240 -10.43 -13.08 8.03
CA THR A 240 -10.02 -13.71 9.29
C THR A 240 -10.32 -12.77 10.45
N ALA A 241 -10.00 -13.18 11.69
CA ALA A 241 -10.10 -12.31 12.85
C ALA A 241 -9.12 -11.10 12.81
N ALA A 242 -8.14 -11.10 11.91
CA ALA A 242 -7.12 -10.05 11.81
C ALA A 242 -7.01 -9.41 10.41
N THR A 243 -7.61 -9.99 9.37
CA THR A 243 -7.50 -9.49 7.99
C THR A 243 -8.85 -9.45 7.29
N HIS A 244 -9.01 -8.49 6.38
CA HIS A 244 -10.13 -8.39 5.44
C HIS A 244 -9.83 -9.07 4.10
N PHE A 245 -10.86 -9.38 3.31
CA PHE A 245 -10.69 -10.02 2.00
C PHE A 245 -9.81 -9.24 1.01
N PHE A 246 -9.71 -7.92 1.18
CA PHE A 246 -8.77 -7.09 0.44
C PHE A 246 -7.34 -7.64 0.51
N HIS A 247 -6.90 -8.12 1.68
CA HIS A 247 -5.56 -8.69 1.86
C HIS A 247 -5.39 -10.06 1.20
N GLU A 248 -6.47 -10.78 0.94
CA GLU A 248 -6.43 -12.03 0.18
C GLU A 248 -6.08 -11.78 -1.29
N LEU A 249 -6.27 -10.56 -1.78
CA LEU A 249 -5.81 -10.07 -3.08
C LEU A 249 -4.42 -9.41 -3.02
N THR A 250 -3.70 -9.55 -1.90
CA THR A 250 -2.34 -9.02 -1.73
C THR A 250 -1.32 -10.15 -1.71
N SER A 251 -0.02 -9.82 -1.79
CA SER A 251 1.03 -10.83 -1.67
C SER A 251 0.94 -11.58 -0.33
N PRO A 252 1.16 -12.91 -0.31
CA PRO A 252 1.19 -13.69 0.92
C PRO A 252 2.15 -13.12 1.98
N CYS A 253 3.25 -12.48 1.56
CA CYS A 253 4.19 -11.83 2.46
C CYS A 253 3.56 -10.69 3.26
N ILE A 254 2.80 -9.80 2.60
CA ILE A 254 2.11 -8.70 3.28
C ILE A 254 0.97 -9.23 4.13
N ARG A 255 0.13 -10.11 3.56
CA ARG A 255 -1.03 -10.66 4.27
C ARG A 255 -0.59 -11.30 5.59
N ASN A 256 0.47 -12.11 5.56
CA ASN A 256 1.02 -12.74 6.76
C ASN A 256 1.59 -11.71 7.75
N TYR A 257 2.32 -10.70 7.26
CA TYR A 257 2.84 -9.63 8.10
C TYR A 257 1.70 -8.88 8.83
N LEU A 258 0.69 -8.41 8.09
CA LEU A 258 -0.46 -7.70 8.65
C LEU A 258 -1.24 -8.57 9.62
N TYR A 259 -1.46 -9.85 9.30
CA TYR A 259 -2.11 -10.79 10.20
C TYR A 259 -1.38 -10.88 11.54
N LEU A 260 -0.06 -11.08 11.54
CA LEU A 260 0.74 -11.23 12.76
C LEU A 260 0.72 -9.96 13.60
N GLU A 261 0.96 -8.80 12.98
CA GLU A 261 0.96 -7.50 13.68
C GLU A 261 -0.41 -7.18 14.30
N ARG A 262 -1.49 -7.36 13.53
CA ARG A 262 -2.86 -7.12 14.02
C ARG A 262 -3.27 -8.12 15.09
N LYS A 263 -2.84 -9.38 15.00
CA LYS A 263 -3.06 -10.38 16.04
C LYS A 263 -2.39 -9.99 17.35
N VAL A 264 -1.11 -9.61 17.30
CA VAL A 264 -0.35 -9.16 18.47
C VAL A 264 -1.02 -7.93 19.11
N ALA A 265 -1.44 -6.95 18.30
CA ALA A 265 -2.17 -5.78 18.78
C ALA A 265 -3.50 -6.16 19.45
N GLY A 266 -4.26 -7.07 18.84
CA GLY A 266 -5.51 -7.59 19.38
C GLY A 266 -5.33 -8.32 20.71
N ASP A 267 -4.31 -9.17 20.82
CA ASP A 267 -4.01 -9.91 22.05
C ASP A 267 -3.51 -8.99 23.16
N ARG A 268 -2.68 -7.98 22.83
CA ARG A 268 -2.29 -6.93 23.77
C ARG A 268 -3.51 -6.15 24.28
N ALA A 269 -4.44 -5.78 23.40
CA ALA A 269 -5.67 -5.08 23.80
C ALA A 269 -6.56 -5.94 24.70
N LYS A 270 -6.69 -7.24 24.42
CA LYS A 270 -7.40 -8.19 25.31
C LYS A 270 -6.75 -8.26 26.69
N CYS A 271 -5.42 -8.38 26.75
CA CYS A 271 -4.67 -8.40 28.00
C CYS A 271 -4.87 -7.12 28.81
N LEU A 272 -4.77 -5.94 28.17
CA LEU A 272 -5.02 -4.66 28.83
C LEU A 272 -6.44 -4.55 29.38
N ARG A 273 -7.46 -5.00 28.62
CA ARG A 273 -8.85 -5.05 29.10
C ARG A 273 -8.99 -5.95 30.32
N PHE A 274 -8.38 -7.13 30.30
CA PHE A 274 -8.37 -8.05 31.45
C PHE A 274 -7.71 -7.42 32.67
N LEU A 275 -6.52 -6.82 32.53
CA LEU A 275 -5.82 -6.14 33.62
C LEU A 275 -6.64 -4.97 34.20
N HIS A 276 -7.30 -4.18 33.35
CA HIS A 276 -8.20 -3.12 33.81
C HIS A 276 -9.40 -3.65 34.59
N GLN A 277 -10.03 -4.73 34.11
CA GLN A 277 -11.15 -5.37 34.82
C GLN A 277 -10.70 -5.98 36.15
N TYR A 278 -9.54 -6.63 36.18
CA TYR A 278 -8.95 -7.18 37.39
C TYR A 278 -8.67 -6.08 38.43
N LYS A 279 -7.99 -4.99 38.03
CA LYS A 279 -7.73 -3.82 38.89
C LYS A 279 -9.03 -3.23 39.45
N ARG A 280 -10.07 -3.08 38.62
CA ARG A 280 -11.39 -2.59 39.07
C ARG A 280 -12.07 -3.52 40.07
N ARG A 281 -11.95 -4.85 39.91
CA ARG A 281 -12.54 -5.82 40.86
C ARG A 281 -11.78 -5.87 42.17
N TYR A 282 -10.46 -5.76 42.14
CA TYR A 282 -9.62 -5.76 43.34
C TYR A 282 -9.82 -4.48 44.17
N MET A 283 -9.86 -3.31 43.52
CA MET A 283 -10.15 -2.02 44.17
C MET A 283 -11.58 -1.88 44.71
N ARG A 284 -12.50 -2.80 44.40
CA ARG A 284 -13.86 -2.85 44.98
C ARG A 284 -13.95 -3.78 46.20
N LYS A 285 -12.89 -4.56 46.47
CA LYS A 285 -12.79 -5.48 47.60
C LYS A 285 -11.88 -4.97 48.72
N ALA A 286 -11.25 -3.81 48.53
CA ALA A 286 -10.56 -3.03 49.53
C ALA A 286 -11.47 -1.86 49.95
#